data_AF-A0A8C2XEF8-F1
#
_entry.id   AF-A0A8C2XEF8-F1
#
_cell.length_a   1.000
_cell.length_b   1.000
_cell.length_c   1.000
_cell.angle_alpha   90.00
_cell.angle_beta   90.00
_cell.angle_gamma   90.00
#
_symmetry.space_group_name_H-M   'P 1'
#
loop_
_entity.id
_entity.type
_entity.pdbx_description
1 polymer ?
#
loop_
_entity_poly.entity_id
_entity_poly.type
_entity_poly.pdbx_seq_one_letter_code
_entity_poly.pdbx_strand_id
1 'polypeptide(L)'
;MQSSRSGSSSGGSGGNGGRAEEQGPGLCDNIQTATTEHGGPLAAKTRVGSALLVHERNLRTPSPLFTANFDDDSEAEAFKDGRTEEVDRDTRGRAFTWCRDFLSGSWKTIEEGDFQISIVSGGLSNLLYLCSLPDHIPSVGEEPHQVLLRVYGAILQVGLSSWGSSIIETKPKSGVDSLVLESVMFAILAERTLGPKLYGIFPEGRLEQYLPNTRMRTDQLSNPAISAEIATKLAHFHEMSMPFNKEPKWLFGTIKKYLDQVMSLNLVREAHVKKYNKLMKLDLPAELESLRELLAATPSPVVFCHNDVQEGNILMLEDEDHNSTDKFMLIDFEYSSYNYRGFDFGNHFCEWMYDYTYNQWPFYKARPENYPTREQQLHFIRGYLAEQRRHSEMIMDQTQIEEEMITEANRYALASHFLWGLWSIIQAKISKIEFGYMDYAICRFDAYSKQKKLFSGSPPC
;
A
#
# COMPACT_ATOMS: atom_id res chain seq x y z
N MET A 1 3.55 -50.46 45.56
CA MET A 1 2.09 -50.73 45.51
C MET A 1 1.74 -50.81 44.04
N GLN A 2 1.44 -51.96 43.42
CA GLN A 2 0.24 -52.82 43.59
C GLN A 2 -1.05 -51.97 43.55
N SER A 3 -2.07 -52.22 42.73
CA SER A 3 -2.44 -53.43 41.96
C SER A 3 -3.27 -53.08 40.71
N SER A 4 -3.02 -53.79 39.59
CA SER A 4 -3.94 -54.67 38.81
C SER A 4 -5.48 -54.61 39.11
N ARG A 5 -6.41 -54.93 38.18
CA ARG A 5 -6.36 -55.72 36.91
C ARG A 5 -7.70 -55.64 36.13
N SER A 6 -7.68 -56.05 34.83
CA SER A 6 -8.78 -56.67 34.02
C SER A 6 -10.15 -55.99 33.86
N GLY A 7 -10.88 -56.10 32.73
CA GLY A 7 -10.63 -56.80 31.46
C GLY A 7 -11.87 -57.57 30.95
N SER A 8 -11.99 -57.74 29.61
CA SER A 8 -12.96 -58.62 28.88
C SER A 8 -14.47 -58.35 29.06
N SER A 9 -15.41 -58.54 28.11
CA SER A 9 -15.53 -58.71 26.64
C SER A 9 -16.76 -59.60 26.38
N SER A 10 -17.38 -59.51 25.19
CA SER A 10 -18.53 -60.33 24.68
C SER A 10 -19.91 -60.04 25.30
N GLY A 11 -21.04 -60.16 24.57
CA GLY A 11 -21.20 -60.33 23.12
C GLY A 11 -22.56 -60.93 22.70
N GLY A 12 -23.14 -60.44 21.60
CA GLY A 12 -24.27 -61.06 20.87
C GLY A 12 -25.67 -60.95 21.50
N SER A 13 -26.80 -61.15 20.78
CA SER A 13 -27.01 -61.39 19.34
C SER A 13 -28.51 -61.27 18.96
N GLY A 14 -28.81 -60.81 17.73
CA GLY A 14 -30.05 -61.08 16.98
C GLY A 14 -31.31 -60.22 17.32
N GLY A 15 -32.19 -59.91 16.37
CA GLY A 15 -32.13 -60.10 14.91
C GLY A 15 -33.51 -60.10 14.23
N ASN A 16 -33.61 -59.38 13.09
CA ASN A 16 -34.35 -59.65 11.83
C ASN A 16 -34.86 -58.33 11.21
N GLY A 17 -34.91 -58.14 9.89
CA GLY A 17 -34.52 -59.00 8.76
C GLY A 17 -35.05 -58.43 7.42
N GLY A 18 -34.47 -58.85 6.28
CA GLY A 18 -34.77 -58.32 4.92
C GLY A 18 -33.65 -57.39 4.42
N ARG A 19 -32.61 -57.82 3.70
CA ARG A 19 -32.52 -58.49 2.37
C ARG A 19 -33.30 -57.77 1.25
N ALA A 20 -32.74 -57.55 0.06
CA ALA A 20 -31.35 -57.65 -0.43
C ALA A 20 -31.24 -56.99 -1.82
N GLU A 21 -30.04 -56.51 -2.19
CA GLU A 21 -29.42 -56.46 -3.55
C GLU A 21 -30.25 -55.81 -4.72
N GLU A 22 -29.68 -55.26 -5.80
CA GLU A 22 -28.41 -55.55 -6.49
C GLU A 22 -27.86 -54.32 -7.26
N GLN A 23 -26.94 -54.53 -8.21
CA GLN A 23 -26.03 -53.53 -8.79
C GLN A 23 -26.54 -52.90 -10.11
N GLY A 24 -25.84 -51.89 -10.68
CA GLY A 24 -26.12 -51.29 -12.00
C GLY A 24 -25.67 -52.18 -13.19
N PRO A 25 -25.37 -51.66 -14.42
CA PRO A 25 -25.32 -50.25 -14.89
C PRO A 25 -25.90 -49.99 -16.32
N GLY A 26 -25.85 -48.73 -16.81
CA GLY A 26 -25.41 -48.38 -18.19
C GLY A 26 -26.36 -48.36 -19.43
N LEU A 27 -26.31 -47.21 -20.14
CA LEU A 27 -26.32 -47.00 -21.62
C LEU A 27 -27.59 -47.18 -22.52
N CYS A 28 -27.83 -46.13 -23.34
CA CYS A 28 -28.42 -46.10 -24.70
C CYS A 28 -29.91 -46.55 -24.91
N ASP A 29 -30.66 -46.17 -25.97
CA ASP A 29 -30.32 -45.55 -27.27
C ASP A 29 -31.48 -44.72 -27.92
N ASN A 30 -31.27 -44.23 -29.15
CA ASN A 30 -32.04 -43.28 -29.99
C ASN A 30 -33.41 -43.74 -30.59
N ILE A 31 -34.18 -42.76 -31.15
CA ILE A 31 -34.95 -42.72 -32.44
C ILE A 31 -35.86 -41.45 -32.44
N GLN A 32 -35.66 -40.39 -33.28
CA GLN A 32 -36.08 -40.17 -34.70
C GLN A 32 -37.61 -40.16 -34.96
N THR A 33 -38.27 -39.32 -35.78
CA THR A 33 -37.86 -38.29 -36.79
C THR A 33 -39.04 -37.40 -37.27
N ALA A 34 -38.71 -36.35 -38.06
CA ALA A 34 -39.46 -35.74 -39.19
C ALA A 34 -40.41 -34.54 -38.92
N THR A 35 -40.67 -33.57 -39.84
CA THR A 35 -39.95 -32.99 -41.02
C THR A 35 -40.70 -31.74 -41.53
N THR A 36 -40.03 -30.70 -42.05
CA THR A 36 -40.23 -30.07 -43.40
C THR A 36 -39.28 -28.89 -43.67
N GLU A 37 -39.05 -28.56 -44.95
CA GLU A 37 -37.90 -27.77 -45.46
C GLU A 37 -38.25 -26.39 -46.06
N HIS A 38 -37.26 -25.48 -46.20
CA HIS A 38 -36.69 -25.06 -47.51
C HIS A 38 -35.73 -23.85 -47.45
N GLY A 39 -34.66 -23.86 -48.27
CA GLY A 39 -33.94 -22.66 -48.75
C GLY A 39 -32.51 -22.42 -48.23
N GLY A 40 -31.47 -22.65 -49.06
CA GLY A 40 -30.04 -22.35 -48.78
C GLY A 40 -29.56 -20.96 -49.28
N PRO A 41 -28.23 -20.70 -49.49
CA PRO A 41 -27.11 -21.64 -49.64
C PRO A 41 -25.84 -21.35 -48.78
N LEU A 42 -24.75 -22.10 -49.05
CA LEU A 42 -23.52 -22.25 -48.25
C LEU A 42 -22.58 -21.01 -48.16
N ALA A 43 -21.85 -20.91 -47.05
CA ALA A 43 -20.54 -20.26 -46.95
C ALA A 43 -19.60 -21.01 -45.98
N ALA A 44 -18.28 -20.88 -46.14
CA ALA A 44 -17.28 -21.79 -45.58
C ALA A 44 -16.91 -21.57 -44.10
N LYS A 45 -16.54 -22.65 -43.40
CA LYS A 45 -15.92 -22.61 -42.07
C LYS A 45 -14.50 -22.04 -42.16
N THR A 46 -14.22 -20.95 -41.43
CA THR A 46 -12.86 -20.48 -41.17
C THR A 46 -12.65 -20.39 -39.65
N ARG A 47 -11.51 -20.90 -39.15
CA ARG A 47 -11.11 -20.75 -37.75
C ARG A 47 -10.96 -19.26 -37.41
N VAL A 48 -11.64 -18.78 -36.38
CA VAL A 48 -11.32 -17.50 -35.77
C VAL A 48 -10.21 -17.75 -34.75
N GLY A 49 -9.00 -17.32 -35.07
CA GLY A 49 -7.94 -17.16 -34.07
C GLY A 49 -8.24 -15.93 -33.21
N SER A 50 -7.90 -15.98 -31.93
CA SER A 50 -8.02 -14.82 -31.02
C SER A 50 -7.13 -13.69 -31.53
N ALA A 51 -7.74 -12.59 -31.95
CA ALA A 51 -7.01 -11.41 -32.38
C ALA A 51 -6.59 -10.59 -31.16
N LEU A 52 -5.29 -10.33 -31.03
CA LEU A 52 -4.76 -9.35 -30.09
C LEU A 52 -5.44 -8.00 -30.31
N LEU A 53 -6.19 -7.54 -29.31
CA LEU A 53 -6.71 -6.18 -29.27
C LEU A 53 -5.55 -5.23 -28.99
N VAL A 54 -5.05 -4.60 -30.06
CA VAL A 54 -4.10 -3.49 -29.96
C VAL A 54 -4.79 -2.33 -29.25
N HIS A 55 -4.37 -2.01 -28.03
CA HIS A 55 -4.90 -0.86 -27.31
C HIS A 55 -4.57 0.45 -28.05
N GLU A 56 -5.57 1.31 -28.19
CA GLU A 56 -5.36 2.68 -28.67
C GLU A 56 -4.51 3.46 -27.66
N ARG A 57 -3.56 4.25 -28.18
CA ARG A 57 -2.60 5.01 -27.38
C ARG A 57 -3.30 6.14 -26.62
N ASN A 58 -3.61 5.92 -25.34
CA ASN A 58 -4.05 6.96 -24.42
C ASN A 58 -2.89 7.92 -24.06
N LEU A 59 -2.58 8.84 -24.97
CA LEU A 59 -1.65 9.94 -24.72
C LEU A 59 -2.17 10.80 -23.56
N ARG A 60 -1.34 10.98 -22.53
CA ARG A 60 -1.67 11.81 -21.37
C ARG A 60 -1.69 13.29 -21.76
N THR A 61 -2.55 14.08 -21.12
CA THR A 61 -2.57 15.54 -21.32
C THR A 61 -1.27 16.13 -20.78
N PRO A 62 -0.53 16.96 -21.54
CA PRO A 62 0.76 17.47 -21.09
C PRO A 62 0.61 18.41 -19.87
N SER A 63 1.59 18.34 -18.97
CA SER A 63 1.72 19.27 -17.85
C SER A 63 1.77 20.74 -18.35
N PRO A 64 1.17 21.72 -17.64
CA PRO A 64 1.11 23.12 -18.07
C PRO A 64 2.48 23.81 -18.01
N LEU A 65 3.28 23.62 -19.06
CA LEU A 65 4.66 24.10 -19.17
C LEU A 65 4.72 25.48 -19.85
N PHE A 66 5.29 26.48 -19.15
CA PHE A 66 5.61 27.79 -19.72
C PHE A 66 7.12 28.05 -19.67
N THR A 67 7.70 28.29 -20.86
CA THR A 67 9.04 28.85 -21.14
C THR A 67 10.25 28.28 -20.39
N ALA A 68 11.19 27.69 -21.15
CA ALA A 68 12.47 27.21 -20.64
C ALA A 68 13.37 28.34 -20.13
N ASN A 69 13.54 28.40 -18.81
CA ASN A 69 14.74 28.89 -18.12
C ASN A 69 14.98 27.92 -16.95
N PHE A 70 16.18 27.34 -16.86
CA PHE A 70 16.54 26.40 -15.81
C PHE A 70 16.97 27.14 -14.54
N ASP A 71 16.08 27.25 -13.56
CA ASP A 71 16.38 27.48 -12.14
C ASP A 71 15.29 26.77 -11.31
N ASP A 72 15.69 25.97 -10.31
CA ASP A 72 15.01 24.72 -9.93
C ASP A 72 14.13 24.77 -8.64
N ASP A 73 12.89 24.28 -8.75
CA ASP A 73 12.03 23.74 -7.69
C ASP A 73 11.17 22.60 -8.29
N SER A 74 11.55 21.33 -8.03
CA SER A 74 11.03 20.20 -8.82
C SER A 74 9.68 19.62 -8.35
N GLU A 75 8.61 19.93 -9.10
CA GLU A 75 7.42 19.07 -9.29
C GLU A 75 7.60 18.13 -10.52
N ALA A 76 8.86 17.76 -10.82
CA ALA A 76 9.31 16.79 -11.82
C ALA A 76 8.83 16.98 -13.27
N GLU A 77 9.30 18.04 -13.92
CA GLU A 77 9.20 18.21 -15.38
C GLU A 77 10.27 17.38 -16.11
N ALA A 78 9.92 16.17 -16.56
CA ALA A 78 10.81 15.34 -17.37
C ALA A 78 10.14 14.58 -18.54
N PHE A 79 8.82 14.69 -18.76
CA PHE A 79 8.12 13.95 -19.82
C PHE A 79 7.09 14.81 -20.58
N LYS A 80 7.53 15.45 -21.67
CA LYS A 80 6.66 16.26 -22.54
C LYS A 80 5.56 15.46 -23.26
N ASP A 81 5.74 14.14 -23.36
CA ASP A 81 4.88 13.22 -24.11
C ASP A 81 4.17 12.18 -23.20
N GLY A 82 4.20 12.40 -21.86
CA GLY A 82 3.70 11.47 -20.85
C GLY A 82 4.72 10.43 -20.40
N ARG A 83 4.43 9.71 -19.29
CA ARG A 83 5.32 8.66 -18.75
C ARG A 83 5.56 7.60 -19.82
N THR A 84 6.81 7.35 -20.18
CA THR A 84 7.20 6.24 -21.06
C THR A 84 6.92 4.92 -20.36
N GLU A 85 6.34 3.96 -21.08
CA GLU A 85 6.19 2.57 -20.60
C GLU A 85 7.50 1.77 -20.75
N GLU A 86 8.43 2.27 -21.56
CA GLU A 86 9.77 1.72 -21.73
C GLU A 86 10.71 2.16 -20.59
N VAL A 87 11.51 1.20 -20.10
CA VAL A 87 12.59 1.42 -19.14
C VAL A 87 13.85 1.84 -19.88
N ASP A 88 14.55 2.87 -19.38
CA ASP A 88 15.78 3.35 -20.00
C ASP A 88 16.92 2.31 -19.94
N ARG A 89 17.91 2.45 -20.82
CA ARG A 89 19.00 1.48 -20.96
C ARG A 89 19.90 1.36 -19.72
N ASP A 90 20.11 2.44 -18.99
CA ASP A 90 20.95 2.42 -17.79
C ASP A 90 20.24 1.71 -16.64
N THR A 91 18.96 2.05 -16.40
CA THR A 91 18.12 1.34 -15.42
C THR A 91 17.99 -0.14 -15.77
N ARG A 92 17.79 -0.49 -17.06
CA ARG A 92 17.76 -1.90 -17.51
C ARG A 92 19.08 -2.62 -17.24
N GLY A 93 20.23 -2.03 -17.59
CA GLY A 93 21.54 -2.65 -17.39
C GLY A 93 21.90 -2.83 -15.91
N ARG A 94 21.53 -1.86 -15.05
CA ARG A 94 21.66 -1.98 -13.59
C ARG A 94 20.74 -3.07 -13.02
N ALA A 95 19.47 -3.11 -13.44
CA ALA A 95 18.52 -4.13 -13.03
C ALA A 95 18.97 -5.55 -13.42
N PHE A 96 19.45 -5.74 -14.64
CA PHE A 96 20.05 -7.00 -15.10
C PHE A 96 21.24 -7.41 -14.21
N THR A 97 22.14 -6.47 -13.91
CA THR A 97 23.31 -6.72 -13.06
C THR A 97 22.89 -7.13 -11.64
N TRP A 98 21.98 -6.39 -11.00
CA TRP A 98 21.48 -6.73 -9.66
C TRP A 98 20.75 -8.07 -9.63
N CYS A 99 19.88 -8.37 -10.59
CA CYS A 99 19.21 -9.67 -10.66
C CYS A 99 20.23 -10.81 -10.81
N ARG A 100 21.21 -10.66 -11.71
CA ARG A 100 22.26 -11.66 -11.87
C ARG A 100 23.15 -11.79 -10.64
N ASP A 101 23.47 -10.72 -9.92
CA ASP A 101 24.39 -10.79 -8.78
C ASP A 101 23.72 -11.41 -7.54
N PHE A 102 22.47 -11.05 -7.25
CA PHE A 102 21.76 -11.49 -6.04
C PHE A 102 20.94 -12.78 -6.19
N LEU A 103 20.43 -13.09 -7.39
CA LEU A 103 19.60 -14.29 -7.62
C LEU A 103 20.44 -15.50 -8.07
N SER A 104 19.90 -16.70 -7.87
CA SER A 104 20.52 -17.99 -8.22
C SER A 104 20.00 -18.59 -9.53
N GLY A 105 20.55 -19.74 -9.92
CA GLY A 105 20.06 -20.54 -11.04
C GLY A 105 20.07 -19.79 -12.37
N SER A 106 18.97 -19.83 -13.12
CA SER A 106 18.90 -19.27 -14.49
C SER A 106 19.24 -17.78 -14.59
N TRP A 107 19.06 -17.01 -13.51
CA TRP A 107 19.50 -15.60 -13.44
C TRP A 107 21.03 -15.43 -13.56
N LYS A 108 21.83 -16.44 -13.21
CA LYS A 108 23.29 -16.41 -13.38
C LYS A 108 23.74 -16.55 -14.84
N THR A 109 22.90 -17.13 -15.69
CA THR A 109 23.26 -17.54 -17.06
C THR A 109 22.46 -16.86 -18.17
N ILE A 110 21.38 -16.16 -17.85
CA ILE A 110 20.57 -15.40 -18.83
C ILE A 110 21.39 -14.29 -19.50
N GLU A 111 21.20 -14.13 -20.81
CA GLU A 111 21.80 -13.04 -21.59
C GLU A 111 21.03 -11.73 -21.43
N GLU A 112 21.70 -10.58 -21.53
CA GLU A 112 21.06 -9.25 -21.37
C GLU A 112 19.98 -8.98 -22.43
N GLY A 113 20.03 -9.66 -23.58
CA GLY A 113 18.98 -9.61 -24.60
C GLY A 113 17.66 -10.27 -24.16
N ASP A 114 17.75 -11.36 -23.39
CA ASP A 114 16.61 -12.15 -22.92
C ASP A 114 16.01 -11.62 -21.62
N PHE A 115 16.77 -10.84 -20.83
CA PHE A 115 16.28 -10.21 -19.61
C PHE A 115 15.01 -9.37 -19.87
N GLN A 116 13.93 -9.62 -19.16
CA GLN A 116 12.69 -8.85 -19.28
C GLN A 116 12.57 -7.87 -18.12
N ILE A 117 12.15 -6.64 -18.42
CA ILE A 117 11.86 -5.62 -17.42
C ILE A 117 10.70 -4.73 -17.87
N SER A 118 9.77 -4.46 -16.97
CA SER A 118 8.64 -3.55 -17.18
C SER A 118 8.43 -2.63 -15.97
N ILE A 119 7.84 -1.46 -16.20
CA ILE A 119 7.52 -0.52 -15.12
C ILE A 119 6.28 -1.02 -14.38
N VAL A 120 6.37 -1.17 -13.07
CA VAL A 120 5.22 -1.42 -12.20
C VAL A 120 4.76 -0.08 -11.64
N SER A 121 3.46 0.20 -11.69
CA SER A 121 2.92 1.38 -11.01
C SER A 121 3.18 1.28 -9.50
N GLY A 122 3.98 2.20 -8.95
CA GLY A 122 4.27 2.30 -7.51
C GLY A 122 3.53 3.45 -6.81
N GLY A 123 3.86 3.69 -5.55
CA GLY A 123 3.44 4.87 -4.79
C GLY A 123 4.21 6.13 -5.19
N LEU A 124 4.06 7.22 -4.44
CA LEU A 124 4.69 8.52 -4.72
C LEU A 124 6.12 8.67 -4.17
N SER A 125 6.68 7.61 -3.56
CA SER A 125 8.02 7.60 -2.95
C SER A 125 9.08 6.83 -3.76
N ASN A 126 8.71 5.76 -4.46
CA ASN A 126 9.62 4.71 -4.94
C ASN A 126 9.38 4.37 -6.42
N LEU A 127 10.44 3.92 -7.11
CA LEU A 127 10.36 3.40 -8.48
C LEU A 127 10.34 1.86 -8.44
N LEU A 128 9.35 1.25 -9.10
CA LEU A 128 9.13 -0.19 -9.12
C LEU A 128 9.24 -0.76 -10.53
N TYR A 129 9.93 -1.90 -10.66
CA TYR A 129 10.09 -2.61 -11.92
C TYR A 129 9.89 -4.11 -11.72
N LEU A 130 9.09 -4.75 -12.56
CA LEU A 130 9.01 -6.21 -12.61
C LEU A 130 10.15 -6.69 -13.51
N CYS A 131 11.02 -7.53 -12.97
CA CYS A 131 12.09 -8.20 -13.73
C CYS A 131 11.74 -9.68 -13.86
N SER A 132 11.80 -10.24 -15.07
CA SER A 132 11.47 -11.65 -15.33
C SER A 132 12.47 -12.35 -16.25
N LEU A 133 12.57 -13.66 -16.08
CA LEU A 133 13.10 -14.56 -17.11
C LEU A 133 12.03 -14.74 -18.20
N PRO A 134 12.39 -15.06 -19.45
CA PRO A 134 11.42 -15.52 -20.46
C PRO A 134 10.79 -16.87 -20.11
N ASP A 135 9.54 -17.10 -20.52
CA ASP A 135 8.81 -18.37 -20.34
C ASP A 135 9.55 -19.61 -20.86
N HIS A 136 10.42 -19.44 -21.86
CA HIS A 136 11.19 -20.53 -22.47
C HIS A 136 12.49 -20.86 -21.71
N ILE A 137 12.89 -20.05 -20.73
CA ILE A 137 14.01 -20.33 -19.83
C ILE A 137 13.45 -20.94 -18.54
N PRO A 138 13.64 -22.25 -18.31
CA PRO A 138 13.18 -22.89 -17.07
C PRO A 138 14.04 -22.48 -15.88
N SER A 139 13.48 -22.52 -14.67
CA SER A 139 14.29 -22.48 -13.44
C SER A 139 15.14 -23.75 -13.31
N VAL A 140 16.36 -23.60 -12.81
CA VAL A 140 17.33 -24.67 -12.51
C VAL A 140 17.21 -25.15 -11.06
N GLY A 141 16.70 -24.30 -10.15
CA GLY A 141 16.37 -24.63 -8.77
C GLY A 141 15.18 -23.83 -8.25
N GLU A 142 15.24 -23.45 -6.98
CA GLU A 142 14.18 -22.70 -6.27
C GLU A 142 14.18 -21.19 -6.58
N GLU A 143 14.90 -20.71 -7.60
CA GLU A 143 14.87 -19.30 -7.95
C GLU A 143 13.50 -18.85 -8.49
N PRO A 144 13.05 -17.64 -8.13
CA PRO A 144 11.83 -17.08 -8.69
C PRO A 144 12.00 -16.82 -10.19
N HIS A 145 10.98 -17.10 -11.00
CA HIS A 145 11.00 -16.74 -12.43
C HIS A 145 10.82 -15.23 -12.66
N GLN A 146 10.23 -14.52 -11.68
CA GLN A 146 10.00 -13.08 -11.67
C GLN A 146 10.22 -12.45 -10.29
N VAL A 147 10.77 -11.24 -10.24
CA VAL A 147 11.06 -10.48 -9.02
C VAL A 147 10.64 -9.02 -9.16
N LEU A 148 10.25 -8.40 -8.05
CA LEU A 148 10.00 -6.97 -7.99
C LEU A 148 11.28 -6.25 -7.58
N LEU A 149 11.80 -5.40 -8.45
CA LEU A 149 12.90 -4.48 -8.17
C LEU A 149 12.32 -3.15 -7.67
N ARG A 150 12.72 -2.78 -6.46
CA ARG A 150 12.40 -1.47 -5.87
C ARG A 150 13.66 -0.63 -5.79
N VAL A 151 13.63 0.54 -6.42
CA VAL A 151 14.71 1.53 -6.36
C VAL A 151 14.25 2.70 -5.49
N TYR A 152 15.06 3.03 -4.49
CA TYR A 152 14.75 4.03 -3.48
C TYR A 152 14.69 5.44 -4.06
N GLY A 153 13.64 6.18 -3.69
CA GLY A 153 13.51 7.60 -4.03
C GLY A 153 14.57 8.50 -3.39
N ALA A 154 14.64 9.74 -3.87
CA ALA A 154 15.61 10.73 -3.40
C ALA A 154 15.55 11.01 -1.88
N ILE A 155 14.40 10.75 -1.22
CA ILE A 155 14.20 10.97 0.22
C ILE A 155 15.04 10.04 1.12
N LEU A 156 15.38 8.83 0.65
CA LEU A 156 16.23 7.89 1.38
C LEU A 156 17.73 8.16 1.11
N GLN A 157 18.08 8.55 -0.12
CA GLN A 157 19.46 8.89 -0.50
C GLN A 157 19.91 10.25 0.07
N VAL A 158 19.04 11.26 0.01
CA VAL A 158 19.27 12.56 0.65
C VAL A 158 18.83 12.46 2.09
N GLY A 159 19.72 11.95 2.95
CA GLY A 159 19.51 12.01 4.40
C GLY A 159 19.19 13.44 4.82
N LEU A 160 17.92 13.68 5.16
CA LEU A 160 17.23 14.98 5.35
C LEU A 160 17.94 15.96 6.30
N SER A 161 19.06 16.51 5.82
CA SER A 161 20.04 17.33 6.55
C SER A 161 20.98 18.12 5.62
N SER A 162 21.09 17.76 4.34
CA SER A 162 21.97 18.42 3.36
C SER A 162 21.54 19.85 2.99
N TRP A 163 20.31 20.27 3.31
CA TRP A 163 19.85 21.63 3.09
C TRP A 163 20.01 22.47 4.38
N GLY A 164 21.13 23.20 4.49
CA GLY A 164 21.28 24.23 5.53
C GLY A 164 22.44 24.10 6.52
N SER A 165 23.57 23.46 6.18
CA SER A 165 24.78 23.54 7.00
C SER A 165 26.02 24.01 6.23
N SER A 166 26.10 25.33 6.05
CA SER A 166 27.41 25.98 6.11
C SER A 166 27.81 26.12 7.59
N ILE A 167 28.99 25.63 7.95
CA ILE A 167 29.60 25.73 9.31
C ILE A 167 29.10 24.68 10.32
N ILE A 168 29.48 23.41 10.11
CA ILE A 168 30.33 22.57 11.01
C ILE A 168 30.30 21.11 10.51
N GLU A 169 31.48 20.48 10.41
CA GLU A 169 31.63 19.11 9.96
C GLU A 169 31.06 18.08 10.95
N THR A 170 29.79 17.70 10.78
CA THR A 170 29.29 16.40 11.24
C THR A 170 28.55 15.69 10.10
N LYS A 171 29.01 14.48 9.77
CA LYS A 171 28.57 13.68 8.61
C LYS A 171 27.03 13.49 8.52
N PRO A 172 26.47 13.32 7.30
CA PRO A 172 25.04 13.03 7.11
C PRO A 172 24.70 11.62 7.62
N LYS A 173 24.28 11.50 8.88
CA LYS A 173 23.94 10.21 9.51
C LYS A 173 22.51 9.74 9.21
N SER A 174 21.56 10.67 9.09
CA SER A 174 20.13 10.36 9.16
C SER A 174 19.52 9.59 7.99
N GLY A 175 20.16 9.58 6.80
CA GLY A 175 19.69 8.78 5.66
C GLY A 175 20.06 7.31 5.80
N VAL A 176 21.32 7.05 6.17
CA VAL A 176 21.86 5.70 6.39
C VAL A 176 21.13 5.00 7.53
N ASP A 177 20.87 5.71 8.64
CA ASP A 177 20.13 5.15 9.79
C ASP A 177 18.70 4.73 9.38
N SER A 178 18.04 5.48 8.49
CA SER A 178 16.70 5.17 7.99
C SER A 178 16.71 3.92 7.08
N LEU A 179 17.63 3.87 6.12
CA LEU A 179 17.81 2.73 5.21
C LEU A 179 18.13 1.42 5.96
N VAL A 180 18.94 1.49 7.01
CA VAL A 180 19.25 0.32 7.87
C VAL A 180 18.01 -0.14 8.63
N LEU A 181 17.23 0.77 9.22
CA LEU A 181 16.00 0.41 9.94
C LEU A 181 14.93 -0.19 9.01
N GLU A 182 14.74 0.39 7.83
CA GLU A 182 13.84 -0.14 6.79
C GLU A 182 14.27 -1.54 6.33
N SER A 183 15.57 -1.72 6.03
CA SER A 183 16.14 -3.01 5.63
C SER A 183 15.93 -4.10 6.68
N VAL A 184 16.16 -3.77 7.96
CA VAL A 184 15.92 -4.69 9.09
C VAL A 184 14.43 -4.99 9.25
N MET A 185 13.55 -4.00 9.11
CA MET A 185 12.11 -4.18 9.20
C MET A 185 11.58 -5.08 8.08
N PHE A 186 11.97 -4.81 6.83
CA PHE A 186 11.57 -5.61 5.68
C PHE A 186 12.04 -7.06 5.83
N ALA A 187 13.28 -7.29 6.25
CA ALA A 187 13.80 -8.63 6.53
C ALA A 187 12.98 -9.35 7.62
N ILE A 188 12.63 -8.69 8.73
CA ILE A 188 11.82 -9.30 9.79
C ILE A 188 10.41 -9.66 9.29
N LEU A 189 9.80 -8.82 8.46
CA LEU A 189 8.45 -9.07 7.92
C LEU A 189 8.47 -10.20 6.88
N ALA A 190 9.50 -10.26 6.03
CA ALA A 190 9.72 -11.37 5.10
C ALA A 190 9.93 -12.71 5.83
N GLU A 191 10.82 -12.75 6.82
CA GLU A 191 11.11 -13.97 7.62
C GLU A 191 9.90 -14.45 8.44
N ARG A 192 8.98 -13.55 8.81
CA ARG A 192 7.73 -13.89 9.50
C ARG A 192 6.57 -14.21 8.54
N THR A 193 6.80 -14.21 7.22
CA THR A 193 5.75 -14.35 6.18
C THR A 193 4.62 -13.32 6.28
N LEU A 194 4.94 -12.11 6.75
CA LEU A 194 4.03 -10.97 6.94
C LEU A 194 4.15 -9.92 5.83
N GLY A 195 4.99 -10.18 4.83
CA GLY A 195 5.19 -9.38 3.64
C GLY A 195 5.90 -10.21 2.54
N PRO A 196 6.22 -9.59 1.40
CA PRO A 196 6.93 -10.27 0.30
C PRO A 196 8.29 -10.84 0.76
N LYS A 197 8.69 -12.01 0.25
CA LYS A 197 10.05 -12.54 0.50
C LYS A 197 11.11 -11.54 0.03
N LEU A 198 12.23 -11.48 0.76
CA LEU A 198 13.39 -10.68 0.40
C LEU A 198 14.41 -11.54 -0.36
N TYR A 199 14.88 -11.07 -1.53
CA TYR A 199 15.90 -11.76 -2.33
C TYR A 199 17.26 -11.05 -2.34
N GLY A 200 17.29 -9.73 -2.14
CA GLY A 200 18.56 -8.98 -2.06
C GLY A 200 18.38 -7.52 -1.64
N ILE A 201 19.40 -6.95 -1.01
CA ILE A 201 19.46 -5.53 -0.62
C ILE A 201 20.79 -4.94 -1.09
N PHE A 202 20.74 -3.74 -1.65
CA PHE A 202 21.89 -2.95 -2.11
C PHE A 202 21.64 -1.44 -1.83
N PRO A 203 22.65 -0.57 -1.91
CA PRO A 203 22.51 0.84 -1.52
C PRO A 203 21.40 1.61 -2.25
N GLU A 204 21.12 1.23 -3.50
CA GLU A 204 20.11 1.86 -4.36
C GLU A 204 18.70 1.28 -4.20
N GLY A 205 18.52 0.12 -3.56
CA GLY A 205 17.24 -0.60 -3.62
C GLY A 205 17.25 -2.02 -3.05
N ARG A 206 16.23 -2.79 -3.42
CA ARG A 206 16.08 -4.21 -3.08
C ARG A 206 15.37 -5.01 -4.15
N LEU A 207 15.58 -6.32 -4.13
CA LEU A 207 14.79 -7.31 -4.85
C LEU A 207 13.86 -8.01 -3.86
N GLU A 208 12.57 -7.93 -4.12
CA GLU A 208 11.49 -8.53 -3.32
C GLU A 208 10.61 -9.45 -4.18
N GLN A 209 9.84 -10.32 -3.52
CA GLN A 209 8.90 -11.20 -4.20
C GLN A 209 7.84 -10.39 -4.94
N TYR A 210 7.68 -10.64 -6.24
CA TYR A 210 6.49 -10.21 -6.95
C TYR A 210 5.30 -11.09 -6.52
N LEU A 211 4.23 -10.44 -6.07
CA LEU A 211 2.98 -11.09 -5.71
C LEU A 211 1.96 -10.78 -6.81
N PRO A 212 1.46 -11.78 -7.57
CA PRO A 212 0.34 -11.60 -8.49
C PRO A 212 -0.86 -11.00 -7.76
N ASN A 213 -1.32 -9.85 -8.21
CA ASN A 213 -2.32 -9.07 -7.52
C ASN A 213 -3.09 -8.15 -8.47
N THR A 214 -4.33 -7.85 -8.10
CA THR A 214 -5.03 -6.66 -8.58
C THR A 214 -4.83 -5.52 -7.58
N ARG A 215 -4.34 -4.37 -8.06
CA ARG A 215 -4.19 -3.15 -7.27
C ARG A 215 -5.56 -2.68 -6.74
N MET A 216 -5.63 -2.38 -5.44
CA MET A 216 -6.80 -1.74 -4.83
C MET A 216 -7.01 -0.32 -5.39
N ARG A 217 -8.26 0.07 -5.63
CA ARG A 217 -8.64 1.44 -6.00
C ARG A 217 -9.34 2.14 -4.84
N THR A 218 -9.26 3.46 -4.82
CA THR A 218 -9.86 4.32 -3.78
C THR A 218 -11.37 4.12 -3.64
N ASP A 219 -12.10 3.89 -4.75
CA ASP A 219 -13.55 3.64 -4.71
C ASP A 219 -13.91 2.35 -3.96
N GLN A 220 -13.03 1.35 -3.99
CA GLN A 220 -13.22 0.06 -3.36
C GLN A 220 -13.02 0.08 -1.84
N LEU A 221 -12.28 1.06 -1.28
CA LEU A 221 -12.09 1.19 0.16
C LEU A 221 -13.43 1.35 0.90
N SER A 222 -14.41 1.97 0.24
CA SER A 222 -15.75 2.18 0.78
C SER A 222 -16.67 0.94 0.77
N ASN A 223 -16.24 -0.17 0.16
CA ASN A 223 -16.99 -1.42 0.15
C ASN A 223 -16.93 -2.08 1.55
N PRO A 224 -18.08 -2.43 2.19
CA PRO A 224 -18.09 -2.96 3.55
C PRO A 224 -17.28 -4.26 3.75
N ALA A 225 -17.22 -5.15 2.76
CA ALA A 225 -16.44 -6.38 2.87
C ALA A 225 -14.93 -6.07 2.85
N ILE A 226 -14.50 -5.25 1.89
CA ILE A 226 -13.09 -4.82 1.78
C ILE A 226 -12.67 -4.02 3.02
N SER A 227 -13.51 -3.09 3.47
CA SER A 227 -13.29 -2.30 4.69
C SER A 227 -13.12 -3.18 5.94
N ALA A 228 -13.89 -4.26 6.07
CA ALA A 228 -13.75 -5.22 7.17
C ALA A 228 -12.44 -6.02 7.07
N GLU A 229 -12.06 -6.49 5.88
CA GLU A 229 -10.80 -7.22 5.66
C GLU A 229 -9.58 -6.34 5.96
N ILE A 230 -9.58 -5.07 5.52
CA ILE A 230 -8.51 -4.10 5.87
C ILE A 230 -8.45 -3.92 7.39
N ALA A 231 -9.59 -3.80 8.07
CA ALA A 231 -9.64 -3.67 9.53
C ALA A 231 -9.04 -4.89 10.25
N THR A 232 -9.33 -6.11 9.78
CA THR A 232 -8.75 -7.38 10.27
C THR A 232 -7.23 -7.41 10.05
N LYS A 233 -6.75 -7.08 8.84
CA LYS A 233 -5.31 -7.06 8.53
C LYS A 233 -4.56 -6.01 9.35
N LEU A 234 -5.17 -4.84 9.58
CA LEU A 234 -4.61 -3.79 10.43
C LEU A 234 -4.61 -4.17 11.93
N ALA A 235 -5.60 -4.92 12.41
CA ALA A 235 -5.59 -5.48 13.76
C ALA A 235 -4.39 -6.41 13.99
N HIS A 236 -4.16 -7.37 13.08
CA HIS A 236 -2.97 -8.22 13.13
C HIS A 236 -1.66 -7.43 13.04
N PHE A 237 -1.62 -6.36 12.23
CA PHE A 237 -0.44 -5.49 12.12
C PHE A 237 -0.13 -4.77 13.43
N HIS A 238 -1.14 -4.21 14.09
CA HIS A 238 -1.01 -3.55 15.38
C HIS A 238 -0.59 -4.50 16.53
N GLU A 239 -0.91 -5.80 16.42
CA GLU A 239 -0.47 -6.84 17.37
C GLU A 239 1.01 -7.26 17.20
N MET A 240 1.70 -6.84 16.13
CA MET A 240 3.07 -7.27 15.84
C MET A 240 4.09 -6.75 16.88
N SER A 241 4.75 -7.69 17.57
CA SER A 241 5.90 -7.38 18.43
C SER A 241 7.18 -7.26 17.60
N MET A 242 7.59 -6.02 17.33
CA MET A 242 8.79 -5.68 16.55
C MET A 242 9.94 -5.22 17.47
N PRO A 243 11.21 -5.51 17.13
CA PRO A 243 12.38 -5.21 17.95
C PRO A 243 12.84 -3.74 17.85
N PHE A 244 11.90 -2.81 17.68
CA PHE A 244 12.14 -1.38 17.59
C PHE A 244 11.76 -0.64 18.88
N ASN A 245 12.13 0.64 18.94
CA ASN A 245 11.73 1.55 20.02
C ASN A 245 10.21 1.65 20.08
N LYS A 246 9.63 1.45 21.28
CA LYS A 246 8.18 1.41 21.53
C LYS A 246 7.58 2.75 21.95
N GLU A 247 8.42 3.77 22.09
CA GLU A 247 7.97 5.14 22.32
C GLU A 247 7.40 5.75 21.03
N PRO A 248 6.20 6.40 21.06
CA PRO A 248 5.53 6.95 19.88
C PRO A 248 6.14 8.28 19.40
N LYS A 249 7.48 8.31 19.28
CA LYS A 249 8.26 9.51 18.93
C LYS A 249 8.21 9.83 17.44
N TRP A 250 7.82 8.88 16.60
CA TRP A 250 7.82 9.01 15.15
C TRP A 250 6.91 10.15 14.67
N LEU A 251 5.65 10.20 15.10
CA LEU A 251 4.66 11.16 14.57
C LEU A 251 5.11 12.62 14.76
N PHE A 252 5.27 13.06 16.00
CA PHE A 252 5.66 14.45 16.28
C PHE A 252 7.13 14.74 15.95
N GLY A 253 8.02 13.74 16.01
CA GLY A 253 9.41 13.88 15.56
C GLY A 253 9.48 14.16 14.05
N THR A 254 8.74 13.41 13.25
CA THR A 254 8.63 13.58 11.79
C THR A 254 7.91 14.88 11.44
N ILE A 255 6.77 15.19 12.05
CA ILE A 255 6.06 16.46 11.82
C ILE A 255 6.94 17.67 12.14
N LYS A 256 7.63 17.68 13.29
CA LYS A 256 8.54 18.78 13.64
C LYS A 256 9.70 18.89 12.63
N LYS A 257 10.33 17.76 12.29
CA LYS A 257 11.42 17.71 11.29
C LYS A 257 10.97 18.21 9.91
N TYR A 258 9.75 17.92 9.49
CA TYR A 258 9.20 18.45 8.24
C TYR A 258 8.84 19.93 8.35
N LEU A 259 8.29 20.38 9.48
CA LEU A 259 8.02 21.80 9.71
C LEU A 259 9.31 22.63 9.70
N ASP A 260 10.35 22.21 10.42
CA ASP A 260 11.66 22.89 10.45
C ASP A 260 12.25 23.06 9.03
N GLN A 261 12.08 22.05 8.18
CA GLN A 261 12.46 22.12 6.76
C GLN A 261 11.55 23.07 5.97
N VAL A 262 10.22 22.95 6.09
CA VAL A 262 9.25 23.83 5.39
C VAL A 262 9.48 25.30 5.72
N MET A 263 9.82 25.62 6.97
CA MET A 263 10.14 26.99 7.40
C MET A 263 11.52 27.50 6.93
N SER A 264 12.38 26.61 6.40
CA SER A 264 13.68 26.95 5.79
C SER A 264 13.75 26.72 4.28
N LEU A 265 12.65 26.30 3.64
CA LEU A 265 12.55 26.20 2.19
C LEU A 265 12.62 27.59 1.54
N ASN A 266 13.54 27.74 0.59
CA ASN A 266 13.53 28.83 -0.37
C ASN A 266 12.95 28.31 -1.69
N LEU A 267 11.85 28.90 -2.17
CA LEU A 267 11.24 28.57 -3.46
C LEU A 267 11.44 29.75 -4.42
N VAL A 268 11.87 29.45 -5.64
CA VAL A 268 12.09 30.40 -6.75
C VAL A 268 10.92 30.44 -7.73
N ARG A 269 10.18 29.34 -7.92
CA ARG A 269 9.11 29.27 -8.93
C ARG A 269 7.88 30.07 -8.49
N GLU A 270 7.49 31.11 -9.24
CA GLU A 270 6.44 32.05 -8.83
C GLU A 270 5.10 31.38 -8.46
N ALA A 271 4.72 30.32 -9.17
CA ALA A 271 3.53 29.51 -8.86
C ALA A 271 3.64 28.80 -7.49
N HIS A 272 4.82 28.25 -7.16
CA HIS A 272 5.09 27.61 -5.88
C HIS A 272 5.15 28.64 -4.75
N VAL A 273 5.83 29.77 -4.97
CA VAL A 273 5.88 30.89 -4.01
C VAL A 273 4.47 31.40 -3.66
N LYS A 274 3.58 31.53 -4.64
CA LYS A 274 2.16 31.89 -4.39
C LYS A 274 1.43 30.86 -3.54
N LYS A 275 1.61 29.56 -3.82
CA LYS A 275 1.00 28.46 -3.06
C LYS A 275 1.57 28.36 -1.64
N TYR A 276 2.89 28.47 -1.48
CA TYR A 276 3.59 28.50 -0.19
C TYR A 276 3.13 29.69 0.67
N ASN A 277 3.05 30.89 0.09
CA ASN A 277 2.52 32.08 0.77
C ASN A 277 1.03 31.98 1.12
N LYS A 278 0.23 31.11 0.48
CA LYS A 278 -1.13 30.76 0.95
C LYS A 278 -1.04 29.92 2.23
N LEU A 279 -0.17 28.91 2.24
CA LEU A 279 0.01 27.97 3.36
C LEU A 279 0.58 28.66 4.61
N MET A 280 1.58 29.54 4.45
CA MET A 280 2.18 30.27 5.59
C MET A 280 1.21 31.18 6.35
N LYS A 281 0.07 31.57 5.75
CA LYS A 281 -0.98 32.35 6.43
C LYS A 281 -1.72 31.56 7.51
N LEU A 282 -1.52 30.24 7.58
CA LEU A 282 -2.12 29.38 8.61
C LEU A 282 -1.33 29.40 9.93
N ASP A 283 -0.11 29.97 9.97
CA ASP A 283 0.82 29.85 11.11
C ASP A 283 1.04 28.39 11.52
N LEU A 284 1.72 27.63 10.64
CA LEU A 284 1.97 26.21 10.84
C LEU A 284 2.64 25.88 12.19
N PRO A 285 3.58 26.67 12.74
CA PRO A 285 4.07 26.49 14.11
C PRO A 285 2.98 26.57 15.19
N ALA A 286 2.09 27.57 15.16
CA ALA A 286 1.00 27.68 16.14
C ALA A 286 -0.06 26.56 15.98
N GLU A 287 -0.33 26.16 14.74
CA GLU A 287 -1.23 25.05 14.41
C GLU A 287 -0.66 23.69 14.84
N LEU A 288 0.67 23.50 14.82
CA LEU A 288 1.31 22.31 15.36
C LEU A 288 1.15 22.20 16.88
N GLU A 289 1.39 23.29 17.63
CA GLU A 289 1.21 23.25 19.08
C GLU A 289 -0.28 23.04 19.45
N SER A 290 -1.21 23.67 18.73
CA SER A 290 -2.66 23.42 18.86
C SER A 290 -3.02 21.94 18.64
N LEU A 291 -2.40 21.30 17.64
CA LEU A 291 -2.59 19.88 17.35
C LEU A 291 -1.99 18.99 18.45
N ARG A 292 -0.83 19.36 19.00
CA ARG A 292 -0.18 18.62 20.10
C ARG A 292 -1.03 18.65 21.36
N GLU A 293 -1.61 19.79 21.73
CA GLU A 293 -2.52 19.90 22.86
C GLU A 293 -3.78 19.04 22.68
N LEU A 294 -4.40 19.09 21.50
CA LEU A 294 -5.59 18.29 21.17
C LEU A 294 -5.32 16.78 21.26
N LEU A 295 -4.18 16.31 20.75
CA LEU A 295 -3.83 14.89 20.76
C LEU A 295 -3.30 14.42 22.11
N ALA A 296 -2.67 15.28 22.91
CA ALA A 296 -2.37 14.99 24.31
C ALA A 296 -3.66 14.78 25.14
N ALA A 297 -4.74 15.49 24.80
CA ALA A 297 -6.07 15.29 25.35
C ALA A 297 -6.89 14.17 24.65
N THR A 298 -6.26 13.32 23.83
CA THR A 298 -6.90 12.23 23.09
C THR A 298 -6.10 10.93 23.25
N PRO A 299 -6.41 10.13 24.29
CA PRO A 299 -5.73 8.85 24.53
C PRO A 299 -5.81 7.94 23.31
N SER A 300 -4.68 7.35 22.94
CA SER A 300 -4.58 6.37 21.86
C SER A 300 -3.52 5.32 22.23
N PRO A 301 -3.80 4.01 22.12
CA PRO A 301 -2.82 2.97 22.38
C PRO A 301 -1.61 3.09 21.44
N VAL A 302 -0.42 2.86 21.98
CA VAL A 302 0.80 2.77 21.17
C VAL A 302 0.98 1.34 20.68
N VAL A 303 0.95 1.17 19.36
CA VAL A 303 1.01 -0.12 18.65
C VAL A 303 2.01 -0.03 17.50
N PHE A 304 2.35 -1.15 16.86
CA PHE A 304 3.16 -1.10 15.64
C PHE A 304 2.26 -0.70 14.47
N CYS A 305 2.38 0.55 14.02
CA CYS A 305 1.57 1.16 12.97
C CYS A 305 2.28 1.08 11.61
N HIS A 306 1.48 0.98 10.56
CA HIS A 306 1.92 1.06 9.17
C HIS A 306 2.22 2.51 8.74
N ASN A 307 1.51 3.47 9.33
CA ASN A 307 1.54 4.91 9.06
C ASN A 307 1.12 5.36 7.64
N ASP A 308 0.92 4.46 6.67
CA ASP A 308 0.50 4.77 5.29
C ASP A 308 -0.42 3.70 4.67
N VAL A 309 -1.58 3.44 5.28
CA VAL A 309 -2.58 2.47 4.78
C VAL A 309 -3.46 3.08 3.67
N GLN A 310 -2.84 3.46 2.55
CA GLN A 310 -3.51 3.87 1.31
C GLN A 310 -3.85 2.67 0.39
N GLU A 311 -4.66 2.88 -0.66
CA GLU A 311 -4.99 1.81 -1.60
C GLU A 311 -3.78 1.26 -2.36
N GLY A 312 -2.77 2.08 -2.67
CA GLY A 312 -1.54 1.62 -3.33
C GLY A 312 -0.73 0.61 -2.51
N ASN A 313 -0.95 0.57 -1.20
CA ASN A 313 -0.25 -0.29 -0.24
C ASN A 313 -1.11 -1.50 0.21
N ILE A 314 -2.27 -1.71 -0.42
CA ILE A 314 -3.18 -2.84 -0.18
C ILE A 314 -3.27 -3.68 -1.45
N LEU A 315 -2.65 -4.86 -1.45
CA LEU A 315 -2.75 -5.80 -2.56
C LEU A 315 -3.98 -6.69 -2.40
N MET A 316 -4.79 -6.84 -3.46
CA MET A 316 -5.74 -7.95 -3.58
C MET A 316 -5.03 -9.10 -4.29
N LEU A 317 -4.64 -10.13 -3.54
CA LEU A 317 -3.88 -11.25 -4.08
C LEU A 317 -4.75 -12.07 -5.03
N GLU A 318 -4.16 -12.54 -6.13
CA GLU A 318 -4.83 -13.43 -7.08
C GLU A 318 -4.86 -14.87 -6.50
N ASP A 319 -6.05 -15.41 -6.26
CA ASP A 319 -6.24 -16.75 -5.68
C ASP A 319 -5.73 -17.85 -6.64
N GLU A 320 -4.73 -18.64 -6.20
CA GLU A 320 -4.53 -20.00 -6.72
C GLU A 320 -5.38 -21.05 -5.95
N ASP A 321 -5.76 -20.78 -4.69
CA ASP A 321 -6.63 -21.64 -3.87
C ASP A 321 -7.82 -20.85 -3.31
N HIS A 322 -9.01 -21.14 -3.82
CA HIS A 322 -10.27 -20.48 -3.43
C HIS A 322 -10.66 -20.63 -1.95
N ASN A 323 -9.98 -21.49 -1.17
CA ASN A 323 -10.18 -21.63 0.27
C ASN A 323 -9.29 -20.71 1.13
N SER A 324 -8.37 -19.95 0.53
CA SER A 324 -7.53 -19.00 1.26
C SER A 324 -8.36 -17.87 1.89
N THR A 325 -8.13 -17.60 3.17
CA THR A 325 -8.61 -16.39 3.85
C THR A 325 -7.70 -15.19 3.64
N ASP A 326 -6.50 -15.39 3.09
CA ASP A 326 -5.47 -14.35 2.94
C ASP A 326 -5.52 -13.70 1.55
N LYS A 327 -6.66 -13.05 1.27
CA LYS A 327 -6.90 -12.36 -0.02
C LYS A 327 -6.32 -10.94 -0.07
N PHE A 328 -5.87 -10.43 1.07
CA PHE A 328 -5.33 -9.08 1.21
C PHE A 328 -3.98 -9.10 1.92
N MET A 329 -3.03 -8.33 1.39
CA MET A 329 -1.73 -8.09 2.03
C MET A 329 -1.44 -6.58 2.07
N LEU A 330 -1.03 -6.10 3.25
CA LEU A 330 -0.45 -4.78 3.42
C LEU A 330 1.02 -4.83 2.99
N ILE A 331 1.51 -3.80 2.30
CA ILE A 331 2.88 -3.72 1.79
C ILE A 331 3.44 -2.30 1.93
N ASP A 332 4.73 -2.12 1.65
CA ASP A 332 5.43 -0.82 1.63
C ASP A 332 5.52 -0.14 3.00
N PHE A 333 6.18 -0.83 3.92
CA PHE A 333 6.33 -0.47 5.33
C PHE A 333 7.34 0.67 5.59
N GLU A 334 7.66 1.52 4.60
CA GLU A 334 8.75 2.52 4.69
C GLU A 334 8.53 3.56 5.80
N TYR A 335 7.27 3.84 6.14
CA TYR A 335 6.89 4.75 7.22
C TYR A 335 6.59 4.06 8.56
N SER A 336 6.55 2.72 8.61
CA SER A 336 6.04 1.97 9.76
C SER A 336 6.88 2.18 11.04
N SER A 337 6.22 2.25 12.18
CA SER A 337 6.88 2.49 13.47
C SER A 337 5.96 2.15 14.64
N TYR A 338 6.48 2.11 15.86
CA TYR A 338 5.57 2.26 17.01
C TYR A 338 4.99 3.68 17.01
N ASN A 339 3.67 3.78 16.96
CA ASN A 339 2.92 5.03 16.89
C ASN A 339 1.54 4.84 17.53
N TYR A 340 0.76 5.92 17.60
CA TYR A 340 -0.61 5.91 18.08
C TYR A 340 -1.54 5.20 17.09
N ARG A 341 -2.31 4.21 17.55
CA ARG A 341 -3.34 3.49 16.77
C ARG A 341 -4.27 4.44 16.00
N GLY A 342 -4.65 5.55 16.64
CA GLY A 342 -5.50 6.58 16.07
C GLY A 342 -4.93 7.19 14.78
N PHE A 343 -3.61 7.26 14.65
CA PHE A 343 -2.96 7.74 13.44
C PHE A 343 -3.24 6.84 12.24
N ASP A 344 -3.13 5.52 12.38
CA ASP A 344 -3.38 4.60 11.26
C ASP A 344 -4.85 4.62 10.83
N PHE A 345 -5.79 4.66 11.78
CA PHE A 345 -7.22 4.79 11.44
C PHE A 345 -7.53 6.14 10.80
N GLY A 346 -7.09 7.23 11.41
CA GLY A 346 -7.29 8.59 10.89
C GLY A 346 -6.65 8.77 9.52
N ASN A 347 -5.47 8.20 9.30
CA ASN A 347 -4.80 8.20 8.01
C ASN A 347 -5.57 7.36 6.98
N HIS A 348 -5.90 6.11 7.29
CA HIS A 348 -6.66 5.25 6.37
C HIS A 348 -7.98 5.90 5.94
N PHE A 349 -8.71 6.51 6.89
CA PHE A 349 -9.94 7.25 6.61
C PHE A 349 -9.71 8.53 5.77
N CYS A 350 -8.55 9.19 5.91
CA CYS A 350 -8.18 10.28 5.01
C CYS A 350 -8.01 9.80 3.56
N GLU A 351 -7.40 8.64 3.33
CA GLU A 351 -7.09 8.14 1.98
C GLU A 351 -8.33 7.78 1.15
N TRP A 352 -9.49 7.53 1.78
CA TRP A 352 -10.77 7.39 1.07
C TRP A 352 -11.15 8.64 0.23
N MET A 353 -10.58 9.81 0.57
CA MET A 353 -10.78 11.06 -0.17
C MET A 353 -9.82 11.26 -1.35
N TYR A 354 -8.71 10.50 -1.46
CA TYR A 354 -7.62 10.84 -2.37
C TYR A 354 -7.38 9.72 -3.40
N ASP A 355 -7.80 9.96 -4.64
CA ASP A 355 -7.59 9.04 -5.76
C ASP A 355 -6.30 9.37 -6.51
N TYR A 356 -5.28 8.54 -6.33
CA TYR A 356 -3.95 8.70 -6.96
C TYR A 356 -3.86 8.07 -8.37
N THR A 357 -4.96 7.51 -8.89
CA THR A 357 -5.00 6.90 -10.24
C THR A 357 -5.33 7.91 -11.34
N TYR A 358 -5.66 9.16 -10.97
CA TYR A 358 -6.04 10.21 -11.91
C TYR A 358 -4.89 10.56 -12.87
N ASN A 359 -5.14 10.41 -14.18
CA ASN A 359 -4.10 10.43 -15.22
C ASN A 359 -3.79 11.82 -15.83
N GLN A 360 -4.30 12.90 -15.23
CA GLN A 360 -4.09 14.29 -15.64
C GLN A 360 -3.60 15.11 -14.44
N TRP A 361 -2.89 16.22 -14.68
CA TRP A 361 -2.47 17.15 -13.61
C TRP A 361 -3.66 17.52 -12.69
N PRO A 362 -3.52 17.48 -11.35
CA PRO A 362 -2.29 17.32 -10.55
C PRO A 362 -1.87 15.86 -10.25
N PHE A 363 -2.37 14.88 -11.01
CA PHE A 363 -2.14 13.44 -10.83
C PHE A 363 -2.71 12.84 -9.54
N TYR A 364 -3.67 13.53 -8.94
CA TYR A 364 -4.60 12.98 -7.97
C TYR A 364 -5.96 13.67 -8.10
N LYS A 365 -7.00 13.06 -7.52
CA LYS A 365 -8.31 13.69 -7.36
C LYS A 365 -8.80 13.58 -5.92
N ALA A 366 -8.93 14.74 -5.26
CA ALA A 366 -9.55 14.81 -3.95
C ALA A 366 -11.09 14.88 -4.04
N ARG A 367 -11.78 14.10 -3.20
CA ARG A 367 -13.23 14.05 -3.02
C ARG A 367 -13.56 14.10 -1.53
N PRO A 368 -13.59 15.29 -0.90
CA PRO A 368 -13.87 15.41 0.54
C PRO A 368 -15.19 14.77 0.99
N GLU A 369 -16.15 14.65 0.08
CA GLU A 369 -17.43 13.96 0.26
C GLU A 369 -17.30 12.43 0.45
N ASN A 370 -16.15 11.83 0.13
CA ASN A 370 -15.90 10.39 0.27
C ASN A 370 -15.28 10.01 1.63
N TYR A 371 -14.99 10.96 2.51
CA TYR A 371 -14.51 10.64 3.87
C TYR A 371 -15.54 9.73 4.57
N PRO A 372 -15.12 8.63 5.22
CA PRO A 372 -16.05 7.62 5.72
C PRO A 372 -17.05 8.23 6.69
N THR A 373 -18.33 7.96 6.44
CA THR A 373 -19.41 8.33 7.34
C THR A 373 -19.25 7.65 8.70
N ARG A 374 -19.90 8.17 9.74
CA ARG A 374 -19.88 7.58 11.09
C ARG A 374 -20.25 6.08 11.10
N GLU A 375 -21.18 5.67 10.23
CA GLU A 375 -21.58 4.27 10.07
C GLU A 375 -20.46 3.41 9.47
N GLN A 376 -19.77 3.91 8.44
CA GLN A 376 -18.62 3.22 7.82
C GLN A 376 -17.42 3.14 8.78
N GLN A 377 -17.17 4.20 9.56
CA GLN A 377 -16.13 4.19 10.61
C GLN A 377 -16.46 3.16 11.71
N LEU A 378 -17.72 3.10 12.17
CA LEU A 378 -18.18 2.08 13.11
C LEU A 378 -18.02 0.66 12.56
N HIS A 379 -18.35 0.45 11.29
CA HIS A 379 -18.18 -0.85 10.63
C HIS A 379 -16.71 -1.29 10.63
N PHE A 380 -15.78 -0.40 10.25
CA PHE A 380 -14.34 -0.64 10.31
C PHE A 380 -13.86 -0.93 11.74
N ILE A 381 -14.23 -0.08 12.71
CA ILE A 381 -13.87 -0.22 14.13
C ILE A 381 -14.39 -1.55 14.71
N ARG A 382 -15.60 -1.97 14.35
CA ARG A 382 -16.17 -3.26 14.76
C ARG A 382 -15.42 -4.45 14.18
N GLY A 383 -15.00 -4.40 12.92
CA GLY A 383 -14.14 -5.42 12.31
C GLY A 383 -12.81 -5.55 13.05
N TYR A 384 -12.12 -4.42 13.26
CA TYR A 384 -10.87 -4.34 14.01
C TYR A 384 -11.00 -4.91 15.44
N LEU A 385 -12.03 -4.48 16.18
CA LEU A 385 -12.30 -4.95 17.55
C LEU A 385 -12.79 -6.40 17.62
N ALA A 386 -13.39 -6.94 16.56
CA ALA A 386 -13.76 -8.35 16.51
C ALA A 386 -12.52 -9.23 16.43
N GLU A 387 -11.53 -8.88 15.60
CA GLU A 387 -10.29 -9.64 15.48
C GLU A 387 -9.46 -9.56 16.77
N GLN A 388 -9.24 -8.36 17.34
CA GLN A 388 -8.50 -8.23 18.61
C GLN A 388 -9.10 -9.06 19.76
N ARG A 389 -10.44 -9.21 19.80
CA ARG A 389 -11.12 -9.99 20.84
C ARG A 389 -11.00 -11.49 20.70
N ARG A 390 -10.58 -12.01 19.54
CA ARG A 390 -10.23 -13.44 19.40
C ARG A 390 -9.05 -13.83 20.28
N HIS A 391 -8.26 -12.85 20.70
CA HIS A 391 -7.09 -13.00 21.56
C HIS A 391 -7.30 -12.44 23.00
N SER A 392 -8.50 -11.94 23.35
CA SER A 392 -8.75 -11.34 24.68
C SER A 392 -10.22 -11.37 25.14
N GLU A 393 -10.47 -11.94 26.33
CA GLU A 393 -11.78 -11.94 27.02
C GLU A 393 -12.10 -10.59 27.71
N MET A 394 -11.98 -9.47 27.00
CA MET A 394 -12.32 -8.15 27.56
C MET A 394 -13.84 -7.90 27.59
N ILE A 395 -14.41 -7.89 28.80
CA ILE A 395 -15.75 -7.39 29.08
C ILE A 395 -15.66 -5.86 29.28
N MET A 396 -16.04 -5.10 28.26
CA MET A 396 -16.11 -3.63 28.29
C MET A 396 -17.40 -3.16 27.61
N ASP A 397 -17.82 -1.92 27.88
CA ASP A 397 -18.93 -1.31 27.15
C ASP A 397 -18.50 -1.03 25.70
N GLN A 398 -19.04 -1.86 24.79
CA GLN A 398 -18.79 -1.76 23.36
C GLN A 398 -19.14 -0.37 22.81
N THR A 399 -20.19 0.27 23.32
CA THR A 399 -20.68 1.57 22.85
C THR A 399 -19.67 2.66 23.21
N GLN A 400 -19.19 2.66 24.44
CA GLN A 400 -18.20 3.63 24.91
C GLN A 400 -16.89 3.51 24.10
N ILE A 401 -16.39 2.29 23.90
CA ILE A 401 -15.17 2.06 23.10
C ILE A 401 -15.36 2.56 21.66
N GLU A 402 -16.52 2.30 21.06
CA GLU A 402 -16.84 2.75 19.69
C GLU A 402 -16.81 4.27 19.56
N GLU A 403 -17.41 5.03 20.49
CA GLU A 403 -17.37 6.50 20.48
C GLU A 403 -15.96 7.07 20.73
N GLU A 404 -15.22 6.45 21.65
CA GLU A 404 -13.82 6.82 21.95
C GLU A 404 -12.93 6.60 20.72
N MET A 405 -13.06 5.47 20.02
CA MET A 405 -12.29 5.15 18.81
C MET A 405 -12.67 6.01 17.59
N ILE A 406 -13.94 6.41 17.45
CA ILE A 406 -14.34 7.42 16.46
C ILE A 406 -13.63 8.76 16.76
N THR A 407 -13.68 9.20 18.02
CA THR A 407 -13.08 10.48 18.43
C THR A 407 -11.56 10.47 18.26
N GLU A 408 -10.92 9.37 18.64
CA GLU A 408 -9.50 9.08 18.42
C GLU A 408 -9.15 9.19 16.92
N ALA A 409 -9.76 8.37 16.06
CA ALA A 409 -9.44 8.34 14.63
C ALA A 409 -9.63 9.71 13.95
N ASN A 410 -10.74 10.41 14.24
CA ASN A 410 -11.04 11.69 13.60
C ASN A 410 -10.15 12.85 14.09
N ARG A 411 -9.67 12.81 15.33
CA ARG A 411 -8.68 13.79 15.81
C ARG A 411 -7.29 13.47 15.25
N TYR A 412 -6.89 12.21 15.18
CA TYR A 412 -5.61 11.83 14.58
C TYR A 412 -5.58 11.98 13.04
N ALA A 413 -6.73 11.99 12.36
CA ALA A 413 -6.85 12.40 10.95
C ALA A 413 -6.32 13.83 10.71
N LEU A 414 -6.40 14.73 11.71
CA LEU A 414 -5.75 16.04 11.65
C LEU A 414 -4.23 15.91 11.54
N ALA A 415 -3.63 14.99 12.28
CA ALA A 415 -2.19 14.73 12.20
C ALA A 415 -1.79 14.12 10.86
N SER A 416 -2.62 13.25 10.28
CA SER A 416 -2.43 12.74 8.91
C SER A 416 -2.41 13.89 7.90
N HIS A 417 -3.44 14.76 7.91
CA HIS A 417 -3.46 15.92 7.02
C HIS A 417 -2.26 16.86 7.22
N PHE A 418 -1.86 17.10 8.46
CA PHE A 418 -0.73 17.98 8.78
C PHE A 418 0.62 17.38 8.33
N LEU A 419 0.85 16.09 8.62
CA LEU A 419 2.07 15.37 8.23
C LEU A 419 2.22 15.31 6.71
N TRP A 420 1.19 14.84 5.99
CA TRP A 420 1.25 14.69 4.54
C TRP A 420 1.19 16.03 3.81
N GLY A 421 0.55 17.05 4.41
CA GLY A 421 0.64 18.43 3.96
C GLY A 421 2.07 18.94 3.96
N LEU A 422 2.79 18.82 5.09
CA LEU A 422 4.20 19.23 5.19
C LEU A 422 5.13 18.40 4.30
N TRP A 423 4.98 17.07 4.29
CA TRP A 423 5.72 16.17 3.40
C TRP A 423 5.62 16.64 1.95
N SER A 424 4.41 16.98 1.51
CA SER A 424 4.17 17.37 0.12
C SER A 424 4.84 18.71 -0.24
N ILE A 425 4.86 19.70 0.66
CA ILE A 425 5.61 20.95 0.42
C ILE A 425 7.11 20.67 0.22
N ILE A 426 7.68 19.69 0.94
CA ILE A 426 9.07 19.27 0.77
C ILE A 426 9.26 18.55 -0.57
N GLN A 427 8.37 17.61 -0.92
CA GLN A 427 8.43 16.86 -2.17
C GLN A 427 8.32 17.75 -3.42
N ALA A 428 7.56 18.84 -3.36
CA ALA A 428 7.46 19.85 -4.42
C ALA A 428 8.80 20.49 -4.83
N LYS A 429 9.86 20.28 -4.03
CA LYS A 429 11.20 20.71 -4.34
C LYS A 429 12.17 19.57 -4.66
N ILE A 430 12.07 18.44 -3.95
CA ILE A 430 13.09 17.36 -4.01
C ILE A 430 12.68 16.16 -4.86
N SER A 431 11.41 16.03 -5.23
CA SER A 431 10.92 14.85 -5.93
C SER A 431 11.29 14.85 -7.42
N LYS A 432 11.47 13.63 -7.94
CA LYS A 432 11.62 13.35 -9.38
C LYS A 432 10.38 12.66 -9.98
N ILE A 433 9.31 12.54 -9.19
CA ILE A 433 8.04 11.92 -9.60
C ILE A 433 7.05 13.03 -9.98
N GLU A 434 6.48 12.92 -11.20
CA GLU A 434 5.51 13.88 -11.72
C GLU A 434 4.21 13.81 -10.92
N PHE A 435 3.96 14.82 -10.07
CA PHE A 435 2.82 14.95 -9.18
C PHE A 435 2.65 16.42 -8.72
N GLY A 436 1.40 16.89 -8.58
CA GLY A 436 1.09 18.26 -8.16
C GLY A 436 1.21 18.47 -6.65
N TYR A 437 2.40 18.33 -6.10
CA TYR A 437 2.69 18.37 -4.67
C TYR A 437 2.19 19.65 -3.97
N MET A 438 2.40 20.84 -4.54
CA MET A 438 1.91 22.08 -3.91
C MET A 438 0.38 22.23 -3.96
N ASP A 439 -0.30 21.62 -4.95
CA ASP A 439 -1.77 21.54 -4.96
C ASP A 439 -2.28 20.56 -3.90
N TYR A 440 -1.61 19.41 -3.76
CA TYR A 440 -1.90 18.40 -2.74
C TYR A 440 -1.67 18.92 -1.32
N ALA A 441 -0.56 19.62 -1.07
CA ALA A 441 -0.30 20.30 0.20
C ALA A 441 -1.45 21.23 0.60
N ILE A 442 -1.88 22.11 -0.32
CA ILE A 442 -3.04 22.97 -0.12
C ILE A 442 -4.30 22.15 0.18
N CYS A 443 -4.52 21.06 -0.55
CA CYS A 443 -5.68 20.19 -0.35
C CYS A 443 -5.69 19.51 1.02
N ARG A 444 -4.55 19.01 1.53
CA ARG A 444 -4.43 18.43 2.88
C ARG A 444 -4.66 19.51 3.95
N PHE A 445 -4.12 20.72 3.81
CA PHE A 445 -4.33 21.80 4.79
C PHE A 445 -5.74 22.42 4.76
N ASP A 446 -6.38 22.51 3.59
CA ASP A 446 -7.80 22.89 3.47
C ASP A 446 -8.71 21.81 4.10
N ALA A 447 -8.34 20.52 4.04
CA ALA A 447 -9.04 19.42 4.72
C ALA A 447 -8.81 19.43 6.25
N TYR A 448 -7.56 19.60 6.71
CA TYR A 448 -7.22 19.85 8.13
C TYR A 448 -8.09 20.96 8.72
N SER A 449 -8.19 22.10 8.03
CA SER A 449 -8.96 23.26 8.49
C SER A 449 -10.47 23.02 8.57
N LYS A 450 -11.01 22.07 7.80
CA LYS A 450 -12.41 21.62 7.89
C LYS A 450 -12.61 20.64 9.05
N GLN A 451 -11.76 19.62 9.12
CA GLN A 451 -11.79 18.60 10.17
C GLN A 451 -11.57 19.21 11.57
N LYS A 452 -10.70 20.23 11.69
CA LYS A 452 -10.43 20.93 12.96
C LYS A 452 -11.72 21.53 13.52
N LYS A 453 -12.53 22.19 12.67
CA LYS A 453 -13.83 22.78 13.08
C LYS A 453 -14.84 21.77 13.59
N LEU A 454 -14.72 20.49 13.22
CA LEU A 454 -15.61 19.41 13.66
C LEU A 454 -15.10 18.73 14.95
N PHE A 455 -13.78 18.59 15.11
CA PHE A 455 -13.19 17.74 16.17
C PHE A 455 -12.26 18.45 17.17
N SER A 456 -12.02 19.76 17.03
CA SER A 456 -11.27 20.57 18.01
C SER A 456 -12.12 21.10 19.16
N GLY A 457 -13.42 20.79 19.20
CA GLY A 457 -14.26 21.06 20.36
C GLY A 457 -13.85 20.19 21.55
N SER A 458 -13.96 20.74 22.76
CA SER A 458 -14.03 19.93 23.98
C SER A 458 -15.17 18.90 23.83
N PRO A 459 -15.02 17.67 24.36
CA PRO A 459 -16.17 16.77 24.44
C PRO A 459 -17.31 17.47 25.22
N PRO A 460 -18.58 17.25 24.84
CA PRO A 460 -19.70 17.76 25.63
C PRO A 460 -19.60 17.23 27.07
N CYS A 461 -19.69 18.15 28.04
CA CYS A 461 -19.58 17.85 29.48
C CYS A 461 -20.76 17.03 30.01
#